data_AF-A0A956JMT6-F1
#
_entry.id   AF-A0A956JMT6-F1
#
_cell.length_a   1.000
_cell.length_b   1.000
_cell.length_c   1.000
_cell.angle_alpha   90.00
_cell.angle_beta   90.00
_cell.angle_gamma   90.00
#
_symmetry.space_group_name_H-M   'P 1'
#
loop_
_entity.id
_entity.type
_entity.pdbx_description
1 polymer ?
#
loop_
_entity_poly.entity_id
_entity_poly.type
_entity_poly.pdbx_seq_one_letter_code
_entity_poly.pdbx_strand_id
1 'polypeptide(L)'
;DEADARALADTALLGARAPTGITLHHLPDESAREVLAEPAFINAAFERARSGEGDEVEADEPGAVAKIINLFRRQPAAPKPAARPAPSAPADPYRASVRDPLAGAAGPALGGRIALLFAICREARERYADRHGGELRTGAIVGLLRYACRYALTEGALGPDLYHLVIAGRGFADDNFAQELWEAATTYPWVTDRPEIEPLELSLRDLHSEVRDLRFRPKRLRRRRRLLEVVKPPPRERRPGEWAEHFEDELCSFPPEDLAIEGYGQQLRKQTARAVAAAATRTVRFTASLADGIDVRETLRNWHEGALYVRESRAVRDQPGSVVVIFDDEPLATEGEYPRFPWQMTWQGEGEDEGDMALYATDPFDRVVGPGIGRALYGGFLLHRPARTLFGVWEDPYFVDAKTKAEVLLLAALDHSRDRLVVYVAAQPPRRRLRQIAQRLDRKIIHLPLGTLPPATLKKLRTFHVLSGVDRRAVAPRYIR
;
A
#
# COMPACT_ATOMS: atom_id res chain seq x y z
N ASP A 1 -11.94 76.48 -30.29
CA ASP A 1 -10.54 76.33 -30.71
C ASP A 1 -9.73 75.53 -29.70
N GLU A 2 -9.12 74.46 -30.23
CA GLU A 2 -7.88 73.81 -29.79
C GLU A 2 -7.75 73.07 -28.45
N ALA A 3 -8.80 72.91 -27.63
CA ALA A 3 -8.73 72.05 -26.43
C ALA A 3 -9.37 70.66 -26.60
N ASP A 4 -10.48 70.54 -27.34
CA ASP A 4 -11.24 69.27 -27.46
C ASP A 4 -10.74 68.32 -28.58
N ALA A 5 -9.83 68.79 -29.45
CA ALA A 5 -9.30 67.97 -30.54
C ALA A 5 -8.17 67.01 -30.11
N ARG A 6 -7.67 67.11 -28.86
CA ARG A 6 -6.62 66.22 -28.32
C ARG A 6 -7.16 65.02 -27.52
N ALA A 7 -8.46 64.95 -27.24
CA ALA A 7 -9.06 63.83 -26.52
C ALA A 7 -9.61 62.70 -27.43
N LEU A 8 -9.56 62.89 -28.75
CA LEU A 8 -10.15 61.98 -29.74
C LEU A 8 -9.12 61.20 -30.59
N ALA A 9 -7.83 61.30 -30.27
CA ALA A 9 -6.76 60.66 -31.05
C ALA A 9 -6.18 59.36 -30.44
N ASP A 10 -6.50 59.00 -29.19
CA ASP A 10 -5.85 57.87 -28.48
C ASP A 10 -6.73 56.63 -28.27
N THR A 11 -7.89 56.52 -28.93
CA THR A 11 -8.77 55.34 -28.85
C THR A 11 -8.89 54.62 -30.19
N ALA A 12 -7.74 54.19 -30.71
CA ALA A 12 -7.65 53.21 -31.79
C ALA A 12 -6.94 51.94 -31.30
N LEU A 13 -7.49 51.30 -30.26
CA LEU A 13 -7.10 49.95 -29.84
C LEU A 13 -8.02 48.95 -30.55
N LEU A 14 -7.47 48.35 -31.60
CA LEU A 14 -8.11 47.43 -32.54
C LEU A 14 -8.26 46.03 -31.93
N GLY A 15 -9.31 45.82 -31.14
CA GLY A 15 -9.96 44.51 -31.03
C GLY A 15 -10.84 44.28 -32.28
N ALA A 16 -10.93 43.04 -32.77
CA ALA A 16 -11.82 42.71 -33.89
C ALA A 16 -13.28 43.01 -33.50
N ARG A 17 -13.82 44.15 -33.94
CA ARG A 17 -15.20 44.54 -33.68
C ARG A 17 -16.14 43.67 -34.52
N ALA A 18 -16.87 42.77 -33.87
CA ALA A 18 -18.06 42.17 -34.47
C ALA A 18 -19.18 43.25 -34.55
N PRO A 19 -20.15 43.14 -35.48
CA PRO A 19 -21.10 44.23 -35.80
C PRO A 19 -22.09 44.62 -34.68
N THR A 20 -21.96 44.06 -33.48
CA THR A 20 -22.96 44.11 -32.40
C THR A 20 -22.46 44.76 -31.10
N GLY A 21 -21.33 45.47 -31.10
CA GLY A 21 -20.79 46.10 -29.89
C GLY A 21 -20.09 45.13 -28.93
N ILE A 22 -19.78 43.91 -29.39
CA ILE A 22 -19.00 42.91 -28.67
C ILE A 22 -17.54 43.04 -29.11
N THR A 23 -16.62 43.16 -28.15
CA THR A 23 -15.17 43.10 -28.38
C THR A 23 -14.65 41.70 -28.02
N LEU A 24 -13.81 41.14 -28.88
CA LEU A 24 -13.15 39.86 -28.66
C LEU A 24 -11.69 40.09 -28.25
N HIS A 25 -11.27 39.40 -27.21
CA HIS A 25 -9.91 39.43 -26.69
C HIS A 25 -9.38 38.00 -26.55
N HIS A 26 -8.06 37.84 -26.65
CA HIS A 26 -7.40 36.58 -26.36
C HIS A 26 -7.25 36.43 -24.84
N LEU A 27 -7.54 35.25 -24.30
CA LEU A 27 -7.34 34.97 -22.87
C LEU A 27 -5.99 34.25 -22.68
N PRO A 28 -5.00 34.89 -22.03
CA PRO A 28 -3.70 34.26 -21.77
C PRO A 28 -3.82 33.00 -20.90
N ASP A 29 -2.83 32.09 -20.96
CA ASP A 29 -2.82 30.84 -20.17
C ASP A 29 -2.99 31.09 -18.67
N GLU A 30 -2.31 32.09 -18.11
CA GLU A 30 -2.42 32.43 -16.68
C GLU A 30 -3.85 32.82 -16.28
N SER A 31 -4.52 33.62 -17.10
CA SER A 31 -5.92 34.02 -16.88
C SER A 31 -6.90 32.87 -17.15
N ALA A 32 -6.64 32.04 -18.16
CA ALA A 32 -7.48 30.89 -18.48
C ALA A 32 -7.53 29.86 -17.35
N ARG A 33 -6.41 29.67 -16.62
CA ARG A 33 -6.35 28.79 -15.44
C ARG A 33 -7.26 29.23 -14.30
N GLU A 34 -7.60 30.52 -14.25
CA GLU A 34 -8.33 31.13 -13.14
C GLU A 34 -9.80 31.40 -13.49
N VAL A 35 -10.06 31.88 -14.70
CA VAL A 35 -11.36 32.47 -15.11
C VAL A 35 -12.35 31.45 -15.67
N LEU A 36 -11.89 30.27 -16.08
CA LEU A 36 -12.78 29.25 -16.64
C LEU A 36 -13.74 28.70 -15.57
N ALA A 37 -15.03 28.64 -15.92
CA ALA A 37 -16.09 28.16 -15.01
C ALA A 37 -15.92 26.69 -14.58
N GLU A 38 -15.21 25.91 -15.39
CA GLU A 38 -14.86 24.51 -15.14
C GLU A 38 -13.36 24.32 -15.30
N PRO A 39 -12.75 23.31 -14.64
CA PRO A 39 -11.35 22.98 -14.84
C PRO A 39 -11.03 22.91 -16.33
N ALA A 40 -9.98 23.61 -16.75
CA ALA A 40 -9.60 23.72 -18.16
C ALA A 40 -9.46 22.36 -18.84
N PHE A 41 -9.01 21.35 -18.11
CA PHE A 41 -8.94 19.97 -18.58
C PHE A 41 -10.31 19.43 -19.05
N ILE A 42 -11.39 19.72 -18.31
CA ILE A 42 -12.75 19.30 -18.66
C ILE A 42 -13.21 20.02 -19.92
N ASN A 43 -12.93 21.32 -20.02
CA ASN A 43 -13.25 22.10 -21.22
C ASN A 43 -12.48 21.58 -22.44
N ALA A 44 -11.19 21.25 -22.29
CA ALA A 44 -10.39 20.67 -23.36
C ALA A 44 -10.92 19.29 -23.79
N ALA A 45 -11.33 18.45 -22.84
CA ALA A 45 -11.95 17.16 -23.14
C ALA A 45 -13.29 17.33 -23.87
N PHE A 46 -14.11 18.31 -23.47
CA PHE A 46 -15.36 18.63 -24.14
C PHE A 46 -15.14 19.14 -25.56
N GLU A 47 -14.28 20.14 -25.73
CA GLU A 47 -14.01 20.73 -27.02
C GLU A 47 -13.44 19.72 -27.99
N ARG A 48 -12.58 18.81 -27.53
CA ARG A 48 -12.07 17.69 -28.34
C ARG A 48 -13.16 16.73 -28.77
N ALA A 49 -14.09 16.41 -27.86
CA ALA A 49 -15.24 15.59 -28.19
C ALA A 49 -16.17 16.29 -29.20
N ARG A 50 -16.24 17.63 -29.14
CA ARG A 50 -17.05 18.48 -30.02
C ARG A 50 -16.45 18.65 -31.42
N SER A 51 -15.13 18.81 -31.54
CA SER A 51 -14.47 19.06 -32.82
C SER A 51 -14.48 17.85 -33.76
N GLY A 52 -14.75 16.64 -33.23
CA GLY A 52 -14.76 15.42 -34.03
C GLY A 52 -13.37 15.04 -34.59
N GLU A 53 -12.33 15.80 -34.24
CA GLU A 53 -10.93 15.52 -34.53
C GLU A 53 -10.44 14.37 -33.66
N GLY A 54 -10.91 13.17 -34.01
CA GLY A 54 -10.04 12.01 -33.98
C GLY A 54 -8.95 12.20 -35.03
N ASP A 55 -7.71 12.29 -34.55
CA ASP A 55 -6.48 11.91 -35.26
C ASP A 55 -5.51 12.96 -35.83
N GLU A 56 -5.77 14.28 -35.84
CA GLU A 56 -4.77 15.24 -36.37
C GLU A 56 -4.68 16.58 -35.61
N VAL A 57 -4.22 16.58 -34.36
CA VAL A 57 -3.51 17.75 -33.81
C VAL A 57 -2.33 17.23 -32.98
N GLU A 58 -1.12 17.38 -33.51
CA GLU A 58 0.10 17.24 -32.72
C GLU A 58 0.04 18.28 -31.60
N ALA A 59 -0.05 17.79 -30.35
CA ALA A 59 0.20 18.63 -29.20
C ALA A 59 1.66 19.10 -29.29
N ASP A 60 1.86 20.35 -29.69
CA ASP A 60 3.17 20.99 -29.63
C ASP A 60 3.74 20.80 -28.22
N GLU A 61 5.01 20.40 -28.16
CA GLU A 61 5.67 19.98 -26.93
C GLU A 61 5.47 21.00 -25.79
N PRO A 62 5.15 20.55 -24.56
CA PRO A 62 5.17 21.45 -23.41
C PRO A 62 6.61 21.89 -23.13
N GLY A 63 6.94 23.10 -23.59
CA GLY A 63 7.93 23.99 -22.98
C GLY A 63 9.33 23.40 -22.81
N ALA A 64 10.14 23.53 -23.86
CA ALA A 64 11.58 23.36 -23.83
C ALA A 64 12.25 24.21 -22.73
N VAL A 65 13.05 23.56 -21.86
CA VAL A 65 14.21 24.20 -21.21
C VAL A 65 15.44 23.32 -21.36
N ALA A 66 16.37 23.86 -22.15
CA ALA A 66 17.82 23.62 -22.18
C ALA A 66 18.35 22.25 -22.64
N LYS A 67 18.69 22.17 -23.94
CA LYS A 67 19.82 21.38 -24.43
C LYS A 67 20.75 22.24 -25.27
N ILE A 68 21.85 22.68 -24.66
CA ILE A 68 23.07 22.98 -25.41
C ILE A 68 23.78 21.65 -25.64
N ILE A 69 23.76 21.20 -26.89
CA ILE A 69 24.62 20.14 -27.42
C ILE A 69 25.96 20.77 -27.72
N ASN A 70 27.06 20.06 -27.45
CA ASN A 70 28.22 19.88 -28.34
C ASN A 70 29.40 19.32 -27.52
N LEU A 71 30.34 18.53 -28.05
CA LEU A 71 30.63 17.98 -29.36
C LEU A 71 31.75 16.98 -29.02
N PHE A 72 31.64 15.67 -29.21
CA PHE A 72 32.80 14.80 -29.49
C PHE A 72 32.29 13.40 -29.88
N ARG A 73 32.79 12.95 -31.02
CA ARG A 73 32.37 11.77 -31.78
C ARG A 73 33.31 10.61 -31.48
N ARG A 74 32.78 9.38 -31.32
CA ARG A 74 33.19 8.14 -32.03
C ARG A 74 32.35 6.90 -31.60
N GLN A 75 31.92 6.15 -32.61
CA GLN A 75 31.25 4.82 -32.63
C GLN A 75 32.22 3.66 -32.25
N PRO A 76 31.82 2.36 -32.23
CA PRO A 76 30.72 1.69 -31.50
C PRO A 76 31.22 0.40 -30.78
N ALA A 77 30.44 -0.19 -29.86
CA ALA A 77 30.70 -1.58 -29.39
C ALA A 77 29.41 -2.32 -28.98
N ALA A 78 29.26 -3.51 -29.58
CA ALA A 78 28.46 -4.73 -29.33
C ALA A 78 27.35 -4.79 -28.23
N PRO A 79 26.30 -5.62 -28.42
CA PRO A 79 25.01 -5.48 -27.77
C PRO A 79 25.01 -5.95 -26.30
N LYS A 80 24.41 -5.14 -25.42
CA LYS A 80 24.04 -5.49 -24.04
C LYS A 80 22.59 -6.06 -24.03
N PRO A 81 22.25 -6.96 -23.10
CA PRO A 81 20.99 -7.68 -23.10
C PRO A 81 19.80 -6.76 -22.78
N ALA A 82 18.65 -7.12 -23.36
CA ALA A 82 17.38 -6.39 -23.41
C ALA A 82 17.17 -5.35 -22.29
N ALA A 83 17.27 -4.07 -22.69
CA ALA A 83 16.77 -2.97 -21.89
C ALA A 83 15.26 -3.13 -21.68
N ARG A 84 14.78 -2.75 -20.50
CA ARG A 84 13.36 -2.45 -20.24
C ARG A 84 12.76 -1.72 -21.46
N PRO A 85 11.52 -2.04 -21.86
CA PRO A 85 10.87 -1.28 -22.93
C PRO A 85 10.92 0.20 -22.56
N ALA A 86 11.31 1.03 -23.54
CA ALA A 86 11.24 2.48 -23.42
C ALA A 86 9.85 2.88 -22.91
N PRO A 87 9.73 3.97 -22.11
CA PRO A 87 8.40 4.47 -21.76
C PRO A 87 7.62 4.65 -23.06
N SER A 88 6.50 3.92 -23.16
CA SER A 88 5.53 4.13 -24.22
C SER A 88 5.27 5.63 -24.34
N ALA A 89 5.18 6.15 -25.57
CA ALA A 89 4.77 7.53 -25.84
C ALA A 89 3.65 7.94 -24.86
N PRO A 90 3.71 9.14 -24.25
CA PRO A 90 2.77 9.53 -23.21
C PRO A 90 1.36 9.30 -23.75
N ALA A 91 0.61 8.42 -23.08
CA ALA A 91 -0.77 8.17 -23.45
C ALA A 91 -1.49 9.50 -23.35
N ASP A 92 -2.05 9.96 -24.47
CA ASP A 92 -2.78 11.21 -24.53
C ASP A 92 -3.76 11.33 -23.36
N PRO A 93 -3.57 12.30 -22.44
CA PRO A 93 -4.31 12.36 -21.19
C PRO A 93 -5.81 12.61 -21.43
N TYR A 94 -6.17 13.18 -22.57
CA TYR A 94 -7.55 13.41 -23.01
C TYR A 94 -8.19 12.17 -23.65
N ARG A 95 -7.38 11.19 -24.09
CA ARG A 95 -7.81 9.91 -24.68
C ARG A 95 -8.25 8.90 -23.62
N ALA A 96 -7.83 9.09 -22.37
CA ALA A 96 -8.14 8.23 -21.23
C ALA A 96 -9.62 8.21 -20.81
N SER A 97 -10.43 9.12 -21.33
CA SER A 97 -11.81 9.37 -20.91
C SER A 97 -12.86 8.45 -21.55
N VAL A 98 -12.48 7.55 -22.47
CA VAL A 98 -13.47 6.77 -23.25
C VAL A 98 -13.43 5.25 -23.00
N ARG A 99 -12.43 4.70 -22.30
CA ARG A 99 -12.41 3.25 -21.99
C ARG A 99 -12.28 2.97 -20.49
N ASP A 100 -13.35 2.40 -19.95
CA ASP A 100 -13.42 1.81 -18.63
C ASP A 100 -12.39 0.66 -18.49
N PRO A 101 -11.46 0.68 -17.53
CA PRO A 101 -10.57 -0.45 -17.25
C PRO A 101 -11.27 -1.66 -16.63
N LEU A 102 -12.52 -1.51 -16.18
CA LEU A 102 -13.32 -2.57 -15.54
C LEU A 102 -14.40 -3.16 -16.46
N ALA A 103 -14.74 -2.51 -17.58
CA ALA A 103 -15.67 -3.07 -18.55
C ALA A 103 -14.92 -3.90 -19.60
N GLY A 104 -15.29 -5.17 -19.69
CA GLY A 104 -15.05 -5.96 -20.90
C GLY A 104 -15.62 -5.26 -22.13
N ALA A 105 -15.16 -5.67 -23.31
CA ALA A 105 -15.26 -4.99 -24.62
C ALA A 105 -16.68 -4.64 -25.16
N ALA A 106 -17.74 -4.65 -24.34
CA ALA A 106 -19.11 -4.33 -24.73
C ALA A 106 -19.93 -3.64 -23.62
N GLY A 107 -19.30 -2.92 -22.68
CA GLY A 107 -20.00 -2.09 -21.68
C GLY A 107 -20.22 -0.64 -22.16
N PRO A 108 -21.30 0.05 -21.72
CA PRO A 108 -21.52 1.45 -22.06
C PRO A 108 -20.35 2.30 -21.59
N ALA A 109 -19.81 3.14 -22.48
CA ALA A 109 -18.74 4.09 -22.16
C ALA A 109 -19.16 4.90 -20.93
N LEU A 110 -18.26 5.02 -19.94
CA LEU A 110 -18.47 5.83 -18.73
C LEU A 110 -18.44 7.32 -19.11
N GLY A 111 -19.47 7.78 -19.80
CA GLY A 111 -19.74 9.19 -20.07
C GLY A 111 -20.23 9.86 -18.79
N GLY A 112 -19.41 10.74 -18.19
CA GLY A 112 -19.84 11.54 -17.06
C GLY A 112 -18.70 12.31 -16.39
N ARG A 113 -19.06 13.38 -15.66
CA ARG A 113 -18.13 14.28 -14.96
C ARG A 113 -17.13 13.53 -14.07
N ILE A 114 -17.56 12.51 -13.33
CA ILE A 114 -16.71 11.75 -12.40
C ILE A 114 -15.57 11.01 -13.14
N ALA A 115 -15.81 10.53 -14.36
CA ALA A 115 -14.78 9.86 -15.15
C ALA A 115 -13.68 10.85 -15.57
N LEU A 116 -14.06 12.08 -15.94
CA LEU A 116 -13.11 13.16 -16.24
C LEU A 116 -12.30 13.56 -15.00
N LEU A 117 -12.95 13.68 -13.84
CA LEU A 117 -12.25 13.94 -12.58
C LEU A 117 -11.25 12.84 -12.23
N PHE A 118 -11.61 11.57 -12.47
CA PHE A 118 -10.70 10.45 -12.30
C PHE A 118 -9.51 10.51 -13.27
N ALA A 119 -9.74 10.89 -14.53
CA ALA A 119 -8.67 11.06 -15.51
C ALA A 119 -7.67 12.14 -15.07
N ILE A 120 -8.16 13.30 -14.63
CA ILE A 120 -7.33 14.39 -14.07
C ILE A 120 -6.47 13.88 -12.91
N CYS A 121 -7.08 13.17 -11.94
CA CYS A 121 -6.33 12.63 -10.81
C CYS A 121 -5.30 11.56 -11.22
N ARG A 122 -5.57 10.80 -12.29
CA ARG A 122 -4.65 9.79 -12.80
C ARG A 122 -3.44 10.42 -13.46
N GLU A 123 -3.66 11.46 -14.27
CA GLU A 123 -2.57 12.23 -14.89
C GLU A 123 -1.73 12.94 -13.83
N ALA A 124 -2.36 13.62 -12.86
CA ALA A 124 -1.66 14.25 -11.74
C ALA A 124 -0.79 13.25 -10.97
N ARG A 125 -1.26 12.01 -10.81
CA ARG A 125 -0.49 10.94 -10.18
C ARG A 125 0.75 10.55 -10.99
N GLU A 126 0.63 10.45 -12.32
CA GLU A 126 1.75 10.12 -13.20
C GLU A 126 2.81 11.22 -13.12
N ARG A 127 2.40 12.49 -13.25
CA ARG A 127 3.28 13.66 -13.07
C ARG A 127 3.95 13.68 -11.69
N TYR A 128 3.19 13.36 -10.64
CA TYR A 128 3.70 13.29 -9.27
C TYR A 128 4.75 12.19 -9.07
N ALA A 129 4.53 11.01 -9.66
CA ALA A 129 5.49 9.91 -9.62
C ALA A 129 6.79 10.27 -10.37
N ASP A 130 6.67 10.89 -11.54
CA ASP A 130 7.82 11.23 -12.37
C ASP A 130 8.66 12.36 -11.77
N ARG A 131 8.02 13.47 -11.35
CA ARG A 131 8.70 14.67 -10.85
C ARG A 131 9.15 14.54 -9.40
N HIS A 132 8.31 13.97 -8.53
CA HIS A 132 8.57 13.91 -7.09
C HIS A 132 8.98 12.52 -6.60
N GLY A 133 8.87 11.48 -7.43
CA GLY A 133 9.19 10.10 -7.02
C GLY A 133 8.21 9.52 -6.00
N GLY A 134 7.03 10.14 -5.84
CA GLY A 134 6.01 9.71 -4.91
C GLY A 134 5.10 8.64 -5.52
N GLU A 135 4.85 7.57 -4.77
CA GLU A 135 3.93 6.51 -5.20
C GLU A 135 2.55 6.71 -4.56
N LEU A 136 1.57 7.12 -5.36
CA LEU A 136 0.17 7.13 -4.94
C LEU A 136 -0.54 5.87 -5.47
N ARG A 137 -1.16 5.08 -4.57
CA ARG A 137 -1.93 3.90 -4.99
C ARG A 137 -3.21 4.34 -5.71
N THR A 138 -3.64 3.59 -6.72
CA THR A 138 -4.89 3.88 -7.46
C THR A 138 -6.12 3.92 -6.53
N GLY A 139 -6.16 3.07 -5.49
CA GLY A 139 -7.23 3.11 -4.48
C GLY A 139 -7.29 4.42 -3.68
N ALA A 140 -6.18 5.16 -3.56
CA ALA A 140 -6.16 6.48 -2.92
C ALA A 140 -6.86 7.54 -3.80
N ILE A 141 -6.77 7.44 -5.13
CA ILE A 141 -7.53 8.31 -6.05
C ILE A 141 -9.04 8.12 -5.86
N VAL A 142 -9.50 6.88 -5.74
CA VAL A 142 -10.92 6.59 -5.50
C VAL A 142 -11.37 7.16 -4.13
N GLY A 143 -10.51 7.04 -3.12
CA GLY A 143 -10.73 7.64 -1.80
C GLY A 143 -10.83 9.17 -1.86
N LEU A 144 -9.90 9.81 -2.58
CA LEU A 144 -9.86 11.25 -2.82
C LEU A 144 -11.15 11.74 -3.47
N LEU A 145 -11.58 11.12 -4.58
CA LEU A 145 -12.80 11.54 -5.27
C LEU A 145 -14.04 11.36 -4.41
N ARG A 146 -14.13 10.25 -3.66
CA ARG A 146 -15.23 10.04 -2.72
C ARG A 146 -15.27 11.12 -1.64
N TYR A 147 -14.11 11.53 -1.15
CA TYR A 147 -14.00 12.63 -0.20
C TYR A 147 -14.39 13.97 -0.84
N ALA A 148 -13.87 14.28 -2.03
CA ALA A 148 -14.19 15.51 -2.75
C ALA A 148 -15.70 15.64 -3.01
N CYS A 149 -16.37 14.57 -3.44
CA CYS A 149 -17.83 14.57 -3.62
C CYS A 149 -18.58 14.80 -2.30
N ARG A 150 -18.14 14.19 -1.20
CA ARG A 150 -18.75 14.42 0.11
C ARG A 150 -18.52 15.84 0.61
N TYR A 151 -17.34 16.40 0.35
CA TYR A 151 -16.99 17.75 0.72
C TYR A 151 -17.86 18.77 -0.05
N ALA A 152 -18.05 18.57 -1.36
CA ALA A 152 -18.97 19.38 -2.16
C ALA A 152 -20.42 19.32 -1.64
N LEU A 153 -20.89 18.12 -1.29
CA LEU A 153 -22.23 17.95 -0.71
C LEU A 153 -22.42 18.70 0.61
N THR A 154 -21.39 18.77 1.46
CA THR A 154 -21.46 19.54 2.71
C THR A 154 -21.53 21.05 2.49
N GLU A 155 -21.01 21.54 1.36
CA GLU A 155 -21.14 22.95 0.95
C GLU A 155 -22.40 23.21 0.11
N GLY A 156 -23.28 22.21 -0.07
CA GLY A 156 -24.51 22.34 -0.86
C GLY A 156 -24.30 22.29 -2.38
N ALA A 157 -23.12 21.90 -2.84
CA ALA A 157 -22.79 21.78 -4.27
C ALA A 157 -23.20 20.41 -4.84
N LEU A 158 -23.60 20.38 -6.12
CA LEU A 158 -24.00 19.16 -6.84
C LEU A 158 -22.82 18.24 -7.17
N GLY A 159 -21.59 18.75 -7.17
CA GLY A 159 -20.38 18.00 -7.45
C GLY A 159 -19.13 18.80 -7.07
N PRO A 160 -17.96 18.15 -7.00
CA PRO A 160 -16.72 18.82 -6.64
C PRO A 160 -16.27 19.80 -7.74
N ASP A 161 -15.81 20.96 -7.30
CA ASP A 161 -15.08 21.95 -8.10
C ASP A 161 -13.56 21.73 -8.00
N LEU A 162 -12.77 22.60 -8.64
CA LEU A 162 -11.32 22.57 -8.58
C LEU A 162 -10.78 22.70 -7.14
N TYR A 163 -11.37 23.56 -6.33
CA TYR A 163 -10.95 23.78 -4.94
C TYR A 163 -11.12 22.50 -4.11
N HIS A 164 -12.28 21.86 -4.19
CA HIS A 164 -12.57 20.59 -3.52
C HIS A 164 -11.57 19.49 -3.92
N LEU A 165 -11.23 19.41 -5.22
CA LEU A 165 -10.26 18.43 -5.72
C LEU A 165 -8.85 18.67 -5.21
N VAL A 166 -8.36 19.91 -5.25
CA VAL A 166 -7.01 20.27 -4.81
C VAL A 166 -6.87 20.08 -3.29
N ILE A 167 -7.86 20.48 -2.49
CA ILE A 167 -7.87 20.26 -1.04
C ILE A 167 -7.93 18.77 -0.71
N ALA A 168 -8.75 17.99 -1.42
CA ALA A 168 -8.76 16.54 -1.28
C ALA A 168 -7.41 15.91 -1.62
N GLY A 169 -6.77 16.35 -2.72
CA GLY A 169 -5.43 15.91 -3.12
C GLY A 169 -4.38 16.18 -2.04
N ARG A 170 -4.39 17.39 -1.49
CA ARG A 170 -3.51 17.78 -0.37
C ARG A 170 -3.67 16.89 0.85
N GLY A 171 -4.92 16.55 1.20
CA GLY A 171 -5.21 15.73 2.38
C GLY A 171 -4.86 14.24 2.20
N PHE A 172 -4.99 13.70 1.00
CA PHE A 172 -4.74 12.28 0.72
C PHE A 172 -3.29 11.94 0.40
N ALA A 173 -2.53 12.91 -0.13
CA ALA A 173 -1.14 12.72 -0.49
C ALA A 173 -0.26 13.72 0.26
N ASP A 174 0.12 14.80 -0.41
CA ASP A 174 0.83 15.93 0.16
C ASP A 174 0.60 17.16 -0.73
N ASP A 175 1.28 18.24 -0.38
CA ASP A 175 1.16 19.49 -1.11
C ASP A 175 1.85 19.47 -2.49
N ASN A 176 2.83 18.59 -2.70
CA ASN A 176 3.43 18.40 -4.03
C ASN A 176 2.41 17.78 -4.99
N PHE A 177 1.69 16.74 -4.54
CA PHE A 177 0.61 16.14 -5.34
C PHE A 177 -0.52 17.14 -5.59
N ALA A 178 -0.89 17.96 -4.60
CA ALA A 178 -1.92 18.98 -4.77
C ALA A 178 -1.55 20.00 -5.85
N GLN A 179 -0.28 20.38 -5.94
CA GLN A 179 0.23 21.26 -7.01
C GLN A 179 0.14 20.57 -8.38
N GLU A 180 0.62 19.33 -8.51
CA GLU A 180 0.53 18.59 -9.78
C GLU A 180 -0.93 18.39 -10.24
N LEU A 181 -1.85 18.21 -9.28
CA LEU A 181 -3.28 18.12 -9.55
C LEU A 181 -3.87 19.43 -10.04
N TRP A 182 -3.49 20.55 -9.41
CA TRP A 182 -3.90 21.88 -9.86
C TRP A 182 -3.34 22.19 -11.25
N GLU A 183 -2.05 21.90 -11.51
CA GLU A 183 -1.43 22.07 -12.82
C GLU A 183 -2.15 21.22 -13.88
N ALA A 184 -2.41 19.93 -13.61
CA ALA A 184 -3.11 19.06 -14.56
C ALA A 184 -4.55 19.53 -14.84
N ALA A 185 -5.28 19.98 -13.81
CA ALA A 185 -6.66 20.40 -13.94
C ALA A 185 -6.84 21.74 -14.67
N THR A 186 -5.86 22.65 -14.55
CA THR A 186 -5.92 24.01 -15.10
C THR A 186 -5.20 24.17 -16.42
N THR A 187 -4.40 23.18 -16.86
CA THR A 187 -3.75 23.20 -18.17
C THR A 187 -4.79 23.15 -19.29
N TYR A 188 -4.85 24.17 -20.15
CA TYR A 188 -5.65 24.15 -21.39
C TYR A 188 -4.73 23.96 -22.60
N PRO A 189 -4.82 22.86 -23.37
CA PRO A 189 -3.85 22.59 -24.43
C PRO A 189 -3.98 23.48 -25.67
N TRP A 190 -5.08 24.23 -25.82
CA TRP A 190 -5.39 24.95 -27.06
C TRP A 190 -5.13 26.45 -26.93
N VAL A 191 -4.38 26.87 -25.90
CA VAL A 191 -3.89 28.24 -25.80
C VAL A 191 -2.80 28.44 -26.85
N THR A 192 -2.91 29.53 -27.61
CA THR A 192 -1.94 29.89 -28.65
C THR A 192 -0.95 30.91 -28.10
N ASP A 193 0.35 30.64 -28.21
CA ASP A 193 1.42 31.56 -27.76
C ASP A 193 1.55 32.83 -28.64
N ARG A 194 0.91 32.84 -29.81
CA ARG A 194 0.91 33.94 -30.78
C ARG A 194 -0.51 34.37 -31.10
N PRO A 195 -1.18 35.13 -30.22
CA PRO A 195 -2.56 35.52 -30.43
C PRO A 195 -2.69 36.54 -31.56
N GLU A 196 -3.70 36.35 -32.41
CA GLU A 196 -4.02 37.26 -33.52
C GLU A 196 -4.79 38.51 -33.04
N ILE A 197 -5.39 38.42 -31.85
CA ILE A 197 -6.17 39.48 -31.19
C ILE A 197 -5.52 39.85 -29.86
N GLU A 198 -5.77 41.07 -29.40
CA GLU A 198 -5.13 41.62 -28.20
C GLU A 198 -5.43 40.75 -26.95
N PRO A 199 -4.40 40.39 -26.15
CA PRO A 199 -4.59 39.65 -24.92
C PRO A 199 -5.25 40.53 -23.84
N LEU A 200 -6.20 39.94 -23.10
CA LEU A 200 -6.80 40.56 -21.93
C LEU A 200 -6.43 39.76 -20.68
N GLU A 201 -5.65 40.37 -19.81
CA GLU A 201 -5.32 39.80 -18.51
C GLU A 201 -6.51 39.98 -17.56
N LEU A 202 -7.08 38.85 -17.14
CA LEU A 202 -8.15 38.79 -16.17
C LEU A 202 -7.74 37.90 -15.00
N SER A 203 -8.10 38.32 -13.80
CA SER A 203 -8.05 37.50 -12.60
C SER A 203 -9.45 37.16 -12.09
N LEU A 204 -9.57 36.13 -11.26
CA LEU A 204 -10.83 35.81 -10.56
C LEU A 204 -11.39 36.99 -9.76
N ARG A 205 -10.51 37.86 -9.24
CA ARG A 205 -10.88 39.03 -8.43
C ARG A 205 -11.49 40.15 -9.25
N ASP A 206 -11.22 40.18 -10.56
CA ASP A 206 -11.84 41.14 -11.49
C ASP A 206 -13.29 40.73 -11.83
N LEU A 207 -13.63 39.45 -11.66
CA LEU A 207 -14.93 38.88 -12.01
C LEU A 207 -15.83 38.63 -10.80
N HIS A 208 -15.24 38.28 -9.65
CA HIS A 208 -15.97 37.88 -8.45
C HIS A 208 -15.46 38.59 -7.20
N SER A 209 -16.40 39.03 -6.35
CA SER A 209 -16.09 39.65 -5.06
C SER A 209 -15.60 38.65 -4.01
N GLU A 210 -15.97 37.37 -4.14
CA GLU A 210 -15.60 36.30 -3.21
C GLU A 210 -14.67 35.30 -3.90
N VAL A 211 -13.41 35.23 -3.44
CA VAL A 211 -12.38 34.35 -4.02
C VAL A 211 -11.73 33.52 -2.91
N ARG A 212 -11.46 32.24 -3.20
CA ARG A 212 -10.75 31.32 -2.30
C ARG A 212 -9.28 31.23 -2.70
N ASP A 213 -8.38 31.50 -1.75
CA ASP A 213 -6.94 31.41 -1.99
C ASP A 213 -6.41 29.97 -1.85
N LEU A 214 -5.71 29.47 -2.88
CA LEU A 214 -4.96 28.22 -2.84
C LEU A 214 -3.46 28.53 -2.67
N ARG A 215 -2.89 28.21 -1.50
CA ARG A 215 -1.45 28.36 -1.24
C ARG A 215 -0.75 27.01 -1.18
N PHE A 216 0.26 26.81 -2.02
CA PHE A 216 1.12 25.62 -2.02
C PHE A 216 2.45 25.90 -1.28
N ARG A 217 2.87 24.93 -0.47
CA ARG A 217 4.18 24.79 0.19
C ARG A 217 4.83 23.46 -0.21
N PRO A 218 5.25 23.30 -1.48
CA PRO A 218 5.80 22.05 -1.99
C PRO A 218 7.10 21.67 -1.27
N LYS A 219 7.22 20.42 -0.85
CA LYS A 219 8.44 19.88 -0.25
C LYS A 219 9.38 19.44 -1.37
N ARG A 220 10.41 20.24 -1.64
CA ARG A 220 11.50 19.82 -2.55
C ARG A 220 12.23 18.63 -1.94
N LEU A 221 11.96 17.42 -2.45
CA LEU A 221 12.75 16.24 -2.12
C LEU A 221 14.16 16.43 -2.66
N ARG A 222 15.10 16.85 -1.80
CA ARG A 222 16.52 16.67 -2.08
C ARG A 222 16.76 15.17 -2.17
N ARG A 223 16.87 14.63 -3.39
CA ARG A 223 17.42 13.29 -3.61
C ARG A 223 18.85 13.27 -3.08
N ARG A 224 19.03 13.08 -1.78
CA ARG A 224 20.27 12.48 -1.29
C ARG A 224 20.26 11.09 -1.92
N ARG A 225 21.06 10.89 -2.96
CA ARG A 225 21.55 9.55 -3.30
C ARG A 225 22.24 9.08 -2.04
N ARG A 226 21.53 8.35 -1.17
CA ARG A 226 22.18 7.63 -0.08
C ARG A 226 23.25 6.80 -0.78
N LEU A 227 24.50 6.92 -0.33
CA LEU A 227 25.54 5.97 -0.71
C LEU A 227 24.95 4.61 -0.35
N LEU A 228 24.49 3.87 -1.36
CA LEU A 228 24.04 2.50 -1.15
C LEU A 228 25.27 1.80 -0.61
N GLU A 229 25.18 1.28 0.60
CA GLU A 229 26.21 0.42 1.15
C GLU A 229 26.45 -0.66 0.11
N VAL A 230 27.68 -0.76 -0.39
CA VAL A 230 28.02 -1.78 -1.39
C VAL A 230 27.91 -3.11 -0.67
N VAL A 231 26.75 -3.74 -0.77
CA VAL A 231 26.49 -5.04 -0.16
C VAL A 231 27.31 -6.08 -0.95
N LYS A 232 28.56 -6.29 -0.55
CA LYS A 232 29.47 -7.29 -1.15
C LYS A 232 28.74 -8.64 -1.19
N PRO A 233 28.65 -9.37 -2.31
CA PRO A 233 27.96 -10.65 -2.35
C PRO A 233 28.52 -11.63 -1.30
N PRO A 234 27.70 -12.55 -0.76
CA PRO A 234 28.19 -13.52 0.22
C PRO A 234 29.34 -14.35 -0.40
N PRO A 235 30.29 -14.82 0.43
CA PRO A 235 31.35 -15.70 -0.05
C PRO A 235 30.75 -16.91 -0.74
N ARG A 236 31.34 -17.34 -1.85
CA ARG A 236 30.94 -18.55 -2.57
C ARG A 236 31.83 -19.71 -2.15
N GLU A 237 31.24 -20.90 -2.14
CA GLU A 237 31.96 -22.16 -1.94
C GLU A 237 33.08 -22.30 -2.98
N ARG A 238 34.25 -22.84 -2.57
CA ARG A 238 35.38 -23.00 -3.50
C ARG A 238 35.25 -24.30 -4.28
N ARG A 239 34.66 -25.33 -3.69
CA ARG A 239 34.40 -26.64 -4.31
C ARG A 239 33.00 -27.14 -3.92
N PRO A 240 32.18 -27.66 -4.85
CA PRO A 240 30.86 -28.19 -4.52
C PRO A 240 30.93 -29.23 -3.38
N GLY A 241 30.26 -28.96 -2.26
CA GLY A 241 30.18 -29.87 -1.10
C GLY A 241 31.13 -29.56 0.07
N GLU A 242 32.11 -28.67 -0.10
CA GLU A 242 33.02 -28.19 0.95
C GLU A 242 32.27 -27.70 2.20
N TRP A 243 31.15 -27.01 2.03
CA TRP A 243 30.38 -26.50 3.16
C TRP A 243 29.58 -27.57 3.89
N ALA A 244 29.19 -28.66 3.19
CA ALA A 244 28.48 -29.79 3.77
C ALA A 244 29.41 -30.64 4.66
N GLU A 245 30.70 -30.72 4.34
CA GLU A 245 31.73 -31.40 5.15
C GLU A 245 31.89 -30.80 6.56
N HIS A 246 31.42 -29.58 6.77
CA HIS A 246 31.48 -28.87 8.05
C HIS A 246 30.24 -29.07 8.94
N PHE A 247 29.31 -29.94 8.54
CA PHE A 247 28.19 -30.34 9.40
C PHE A 247 28.58 -31.50 10.32
N GLU A 248 28.69 -31.16 11.60
CA GLU A 248 28.70 -32.06 12.74
C GLU A 248 27.27 -32.29 13.28
N ASP A 249 27.11 -33.30 14.14
CA ASP A 249 25.81 -33.78 14.63
C ASP A 249 25.07 -32.79 15.56
N GLU A 250 25.75 -31.79 16.12
CA GLU A 250 25.15 -30.82 17.03
C GLU A 250 24.55 -29.62 16.27
N LEU A 251 23.22 -29.49 16.29
CA LEU A 251 22.48 -28.45 15.57
C LEU A 251 21.99 -27.35 16.51
N CYS A 252 22.18 -26.08 16.15
CA CYS A 252 21.62 -24.95 16.87
C CYS A 252 20.98 -23.93 15.92
N SER A 253 20.11 -23.08 16.48
CA SER A 253 19.43 -22.01 15.77
C SER A 253 20.29 -20.76 15.64
N PHE A 254 19.89 -19.87 14.72
CA PHE A 254 20.50 -18.55 14.55
C PHE A 254 19.76 -17.50 15.40
N PRO A 255 20.36 -16.97 16.49
CA PRO A 255 19.63 -16.15 17.48
C PRO A 255 18.87 -14.94 16.95
N PRO A 256 19.36 -14.18 15.94
CA PRO A 256 18.60 -13.07 15.37
C PRO A 256 17.27 -13.48 14.72
N GLU A 257 17.18 -14.70 14.20
CA GLU A 257 15.94 -15.25 13.65
C GLU A 257 14.99 -15.71 14.77
N ASP A 258 15.53 -16.31 15.83
CA ASP A 258 14.76 -16.70 17.01
C ASP A 258 14.10 -15.49 17.68
N LEU A 259 14.85 -14.41 17.88
CA LEU A 259 14.33 -13.13 18.38
C LEU A 259 13.25 -12.53 17.46
N ALA A 260 13.40 -12.68 16.15
CA ALA A 260 12.42 -12.20 15.19
C ALA A 260 11.12 -13.02 15.26
N ILE A 261 11.22 -14.34 15.39
CA ILE A 261 10.09 -15.26 15.53
C ILE A 261 9.37 -15.02 16.87
N GLU A 262 10.11 -14.88 17.98
CA GLU A 262 9.56 -14.57 19.29
C GLU A 262 8.90 -13.20 19.34
N GLY A 263 9.57 -12.16 18.81
CA GLY A 263 8.99 -10.82 18.70
C GLY A 263 7.71 -10.82 17.87
N TYR A 264 7.67 -11.62 16.81
CA TYR A 264 6.46 -11.80 16.01
C TYR A 264 5.36 -12.56 16.77
N GLY A 265 5.69 -13.62 17.50
CA GLY A 265 4.77 -14.34 18.38
C GLY A 265 4.15 -13.40 19.42
N GLN A 266 4.95 -12.53 20.05
CA GLN A 266 4.45 -11.50 20.97
C GLN A 266 3.52 -10.51 20.28
N GLN A 267 3.82 -10.09 19.05
CA GLN A 267 2.94 -9.22 18.28
C GLN A 267 1.58 -9.88 18.02
N LEU A 268 1.56 -11.16 17.61
CA LEU A 268 0.34 -11.91 17.38
C LEU A 268 -0.50 -12.09 18.66
N ARG A 269 0.15 -12.35 19.80
CA ARG A 269 -0.52 -12.41 21.11
C ARG A 269 -1.18 -11.06 21.44
N LYS A 270 -0.46 -9.94 21.29
CA LYS A 270 -1.00 -8.58 21.53
C LYS A 270 -2.15 -8.24 20.59
N GLN A 271 -2.03 -8.54 19.30
CA GLN A 271 -3.08 -8.31 18.32
C GLN A 271 -4.34 -9.13 18.64
N THR A 272 -4.15 -10.40 19.01
CA THR A 272 -5.26 -11.28 19.40
C THR A 272 -5.95 -10.82 20.67
N ALA A 273 -5.19 -10.46 21.71
CA ALA A 273 -5.75 -9.93 22.96
C ALA A 273 -6.62 -8.68 22.69
N ARG A 274 -6.17 -7.77 21.83
CA ARG A 274 -6.95 -6.60 21.41
C ARG A 274 -8.22 -6.98 20.64
N ALA A 275 -8.13 -7.94 19.73
CA ALA A 275 -9.30 -8.40 18.97
C ALA A 275 -10.36 -9.04 19.87
N VAL A 276 -9.93 -9.86 20.84
CA VAL A 276 -10.83 -10.49 21.81
C VAL A 276 -11.44 -9.45 22.75
N ALA A 277 -10.65 -8.47 23.22
CA ALA A 277 -11.16 -7.36 24.03
C ALA A 277 -12.20 -6.54 23.27
N ALA A 278 -11.94 -6.19 22.00
CA ALA A 278 -12.89 -5.45 21.17
C ALA A 278 -14.19 -6.23 20.92
N ALA A 279 -14.12 -7.55 20.74
CA ALA A 279 -15.31 -8.40 20.60
C ALA A 279 -16.10 -8.56 21.92
N ALA A 280 -15.45 -8.33 23.07
CA ALA A 280 -16.07 -8.33 24.38
C ALA A 280 -16.68 -6.96 24.77
N THR A 281 -16.49 -5.94 23.94
CA THR A 281 -17.14 -4.63 24.09
C THR A 281 -18.53 -4.68 23.48
N ARG A 282 -19.53 -4.34 24.29
CA ARG A 282 -20.92 -4.15 23.85
C ARG A 282 -21.29 -2.67 23.93
N THR A 283 -22.13 -2.22 23.03
CA THR A 283 -22.71 -0.87 23.09
C THR A 283 -24.09 -0.97 23.73
N VAL A 284 -24.32 -0.18 24.78
CA VAL A 284 -25.59 -0.14 25.53
C VAL A 284 -26.10 1.29 25.61
N ARG A 285 -27.42 1.45 25.75
CA ARG A 285 -28.02 2.77 25.97
C ARG A 285 -27.54 3.34 27.31
N PHE A 286 -27.15 4.61 27.30
CA PHE A 286 -26.78 5.34 28.50
C PHE A 286 -27.97 5.42 29.47
N THR A 287 -27.72 5.05 30.71
CA THR A 287 -28.69 5.17 31.80
C THR A 287 -28.11 6.04 32.92
N ALA A 288 -27.09 5.55 33.63
CA ALA A 288 -26.52 6.23 34.79
C ALA A 288 -24.98 6.25 34.82
N SER A 289 -24.30 5.50 33.94
CA SER A 289 -22.84 5.41 33.90
C SER A 289 -22.34 5.57 32.47
N LEU A 290 -21.20 6.26 32.32
CA LEU A 290 -20.51 6.39 31.04
C LEU A 290 -19.76 5.11 30.63
N ALA A 291 -19.69 4.10 31.51
CA ALA A 291 -18.93 2.87 31.30
C ALA A 291 -17.50 3.18 30.78
N ASP A 292 -17.11 2.68 29.61
CA ASP A 292 -15.80 2.96 28.99
C ASP A 292 -15.83 4.15 28.01
N GLY A 293 -16.93 4.88 27.96
CA GLY A 293 -17.12 6.10 27.18
C GLY A 293 -18.20 6.02 26.12
N ILE A 294 -18.56 7.18 25.58
CA ILE A 294 -19.64 7.34 24.59
C ILE A 294 -19.27 6.67 23.26
N ASP A 295 -20.19 5.88 22.72
CA ASP A 295 -20.15 5.41 21.34
C ASP A 295 -20.73 6.48 20.43
N VAL A 296 -19.88 7.38 19.92
CA VAL A 296 -20.31 8.49 19.08
C VAL A 296 -21.02 8.00 17.82
N ARG A 297 -20.56 6.88 17.23
CA ARG A 297 -21.13 6.38 15.98
C ARG A 297 -22.54 5.84 16.20
N GLU A 298 -22.73 5.03 17.23
CA GLU A 298 -24.05 4.47 17.54
C GLU A 298 -25.01 5.54 18.06
N THR A 299 -24.49 6.51 18.83
CA THR A 299 -25.26 7.69 19.26
C THR A 299 -25.73 8.53 18.08
N LEU A 300 -24.88 8.80 17.09
CA LEU A 300 -25.28 9.54 15.88
C LEU A 300 -26.26 8.75 15.00
N ARG A 301 -26.11 7.42 14.93
CA ARG A 301 -27.05 6.56 14.20
C ARG A 301 -28.46 6.62 14.81
N ASN A 302 -28.54 6.61 16.13
CA ASN A 302 -29.80 6.65 16.88
C ASN A 302 -30.11 8.06 17.40
N TRP A 303 -29.61 9.12 16.73
CA TRP A 303 -29.76 10.50 17.19
C TRP A 303 -31.22 10.93 17.36
N HIS A 304 -32.10 10.39 16.53
CA HIS A 304 -33.54 10.62 16.56
C HIS A 304 -34.22 10.12 17.85
N GLU A 305 -33.61 9.18 18.58
CA GLU A 305 -34.14 8.65 19.84
C GLU A 305 -33.83 9.56 21.05
N GLY A 306 -32.98 10.59 20.87
CA GLY A 306 -32.53 11.47 21.96
C GLY A 306 -31.73 10.74 23.04
N ALA A 307 -31.22 9.54 22.74
CA ALA A 307 -30.51 8.68 23.67
C ALA A 307 -29.01 8.62 23.35
N LEU A 308 -28.17 8.70 24.38
CA LEU A 308 -26.75 8.46 24.25
C LEU A 308 -26.47 6.95 24.34
N TYR A 309 -25.45 6.49 23.63
CA TYR A 309 -24.97 5.11 23.70
C TYR A 309 -23.55 5.10 24.27
N VAL A 310 -23.27 4.14 25.15
CA VAL A 310 -21.98 3.98 25.82
C VAL A 310 -21.42 2.59 25.60
N ARG A 311 -20.10 2.49 25.57
CA ARG A 311 -19.37 1.22 25.41
C ARG A 311 -19.12 0.60 26.77
N GLU A 312 -19.46 -0.67 26.90
CA GLU A 312 -19.20 -1.49 28.08
C GLU A 312 -18.35 -2.69 27.66
N SER A 313 -17.08 -2.65 28.05
CA SER A 313 -16.08 -3.66 27.80
C SER A 313 -16.05 -4.62 28.97
N ARG A 314 -16.27 -5.90 28.69
CA ARG A 314 -16.01 -6.92 29.70
C ARG A 314 -14.51 -7.15 29.78
N ALA A 315 -13.97 -7.13 30.99
CA ALA A 315 -12.56 -7.46 31.21
C ALA A 315 -12.27 -8.88 30.73
N VAL A 316 -11.56 -9.00 29.62
CA VAL A 316 -11.01 -10.27 29.15
C VAL A 316 -9.73 -10.50 29.92
N ARG A 317 -9.75 -11.44 30.87
CA ARG A 317 -8.56 -11.82 31.65
C ARG A 317 -7.64 -12.78 30.92
N ASP A 318 -8.17 -13.50 29.94
CA ASP A 318 -7.43 -14.52 29.22
C ASP A 318 -6.43 -13.89 28.25
N GLN A 319 -5.13 -14.15 28.46
CA GLN A 319 -4.10 -13.80 27.50
C GLN A 319 -3.83 -14.97 26.55
N PRO A 320 -3.41 -14.75 25.30
CA PRO A 320 -3.02 -15.84 24.40
C PRO A 320 -1.65 -16.41 24.78
N GLY A 321 -1.62 -17.71 25.08
CA GLY A 321 -0.40 -18.43 25.47
C GLY A 321 0.37 -18.97 24.27
N SER A 322 -0.15 -20.06 23.68
CA SER A 322 0.44 -20.71 22.51
C SER A 322 0.07 -20.02 21.19
N VAL A 323 1.03 -19.96 20.26
CA VAL A 323 0.85 -19.40 18.91
C VAL A 323 1.27 -20.44 17.88
N VAL A 324 0.36 -20.82 17.01
CA VAL A 324 0.62 -21.73 15.88
C VAL A 324 0.57 -20.93 14.59
N VAL A 325 1.59 -21.05 13.75
CA VAL A 325 1.69 -20.40 12.44
C VAL A 325 1.92 -21.44 11.37
N ILE A 326 1.01 -21.53 10.40
CA ILE A 326 1.00 -22.50 9.32
C ILE A 326 1.11 -21.76 7.99
N PHE A 327 2.22 -22.00 7.27
CA PHE A 327 2.44 -21.47 5.93
C PHE A 327 1.91 -22.42 4.86
N ASP A 328 2.19 -23.72 5.02
CA ASP A 328 1.74 -24.78 4.11
C ASP A 328 1.23 -25.96 4.94
N ASP A 329 -0.06 -26.23 4.85
CA ASP A 329 -0.72 -27.34 5.53
C ASP A 329 -0.52 -28.65 4.74
N GLU A 330 0.51 -29.40 5.12
CA GLU A 330 0.86 -30.68 4.49
C GLU A 330 0.23 -31.86 5.25
N PRO A 331 -0.41 -32.82 4.55
CA PRO A 331 -0.85 -34.07 5.14
C PRO A 331 0.29 -34.82 5.86
N LEU A 332 -0.06 -35.62 6.86
CA LEU A 332 0.89 -36.60 7.39
C LEU A 332 1.17 -37.63 6.29
N ALA A 333 2.46 -37.94 6.08
CA ALA A 333 2.89 -38.75 4.95
C ALA A 333 2.16 -40.11 4.92
N THR A 334 1.66 -40.49 3.76
CA THR A 334 1.16 -41.84 3.48
C THR A 334 2.30 -42.66 2.90
N GLU A 335 2.38 -43.96 3.20
CA GLU A 335 3.44 -44.84 2.71
C GLU A 335 3.68 -44.67 1.20
N GLY A 336 4.91 -44.32 0.81
CA GLY A 336 5.35 -44.19 -0.58
C GLY A 336 5.50 -42.76 -1.14
N GLU A 337 5.07 -41.72 -0.42
CA GLU A 337 5.27 -40.32 -0.84
C GLU A 337 6.43 -39.66 -0.08
N TYR A 338 7.31 -38.97 -0.80
CA TYR A 338 8.34 -38.11 -0.20
C TYR A 338 7.70 -36.79 0.28
N PRO A 339 7.66 -36.51 1.59
CA PRO A 339 7.07 -35.28 2.09
C PRO A 339 7.90 -34.07 1.67
N ARG A 340 7.24 -32.97 1.35
CA ARG A 340 7.85 -31.67 1.05
C ARG A 340 8.55 -31.08 2.28
N PHE A 341 8.03 -31.34 3.47
CA PHE A 341 8.60 -30.88 4.73
C PHE A 341 9.02 -32.08 5.61
N PRO A 342 10.08 -32.82 5.23
CA PRO A 342 10.49 -34.04 5.93
C PRO A 342 11.00 -33.77 7.35
N TRP A 343 11.57 -32.58 7.59
CA TRP A 343 12.26 -32.27 8.82
C TRP A 343 11.29 -31.81 9.90
N GLN A 344 11.30 -32.49 11.04
CA GLN A 344 10.41 -32.28 12.17
C GLN A 344 11.25 -32.20 13.44
N MET A 345 11.08 -31.15 14.22
CA MET A 345 11.83 -30.97 15.46
C MET A 345 10.98 -30.32 16.54
N THR A 346 11.40 -30.55 17.79
CA THR A 346 10.99 -29.79 18.97
C THR A 346 12.25 -29.18 19.59
N TRP A 347 12.30 -27.86 19.71
CA TRP A 347 13.36 -27.10 20.35
C TRP A 347 12.87 -26.57 21.69
N GLN A 348 13.76 -26.62 22.67
CA GLN A 348 13.51 -26.06 24.00
C GLN A 348 14.14 -24.68 24.08
N GLY A 349 13.48 -23.75 24.77
CA GLY A 349 14.04 -22.43 25.02
C GLY A 349 15.33 -22.50 25.86
N GLU A 350 16.40 -21.87 25.38
CA GLU A 350 17.69 -21.79 26.09
C GLU A 350 17.65 -20.65 27.12
N GLY A 351 17.03 -19.51 26.76
CA GLY A 351 16.92 -18.30 27.59
C GLY A 351 15.63 -18.13 28.38
N GLU A 352 15.62 -17.20 29.34
CA GLU A 352 14.43 -16.90 30.17
C GLU A 352 13.26 -16.27 29.39
N ASP A 353 13.57 -15.58 28.29
CA ASP A 353 12.59 -14.90 27.42
C ASP A 353 12.19 -15.74 26.18
N GLU A 354 12.77 -16.93 26.02
CA GLU A 354 12.53 -17.85 24.91
C GLU A 354 11.47 -18.89 25.28
N GLY A 355 10.53 -19.16 24.37
CA GLY A 355 9.58 -20.25 24.52
C GLY A 355 10.11 -21.55 23.93
N ASP A 356 9.38 -22.63 24.14
CA ASP A 356 9.61 -23.85 23.37
C ASP A 356 8.99 -23.72 21.99
N MET A 357 9.60 -24.40 21.02
CA MET A 357 9.12 -24.42 19.65
C MET A 357 8.99 -25.85 19.12
N ALA A 358 7.89 -26.14 18.42
CA ALA A 358 7.80 -27.34 17.58
C ALA A 358 7.58 -26.91 16.13
N LEU A 359 8.27 -27.54 15.18
CA LEU A 359 8.29 -27.10 13.79
C LEU A 359 8.36 -28.26 12.82
N TYR A 360 7.86 -28.01 11.61
CA TYR A 360 8.16 -28.84 10.43
C TYR A 360 8.64 -27.94 9.29
N ALA A 361 9.65 -28.41 8.56
CA ALA A 361 10.34 -27.63 7.55
C ALA A 361 10.92 -28.52 6.43
N THR A 362 11.41 -27.86 5.38
CA THR A 362 12.25 -28.51 4.37
C THR A 362 13.55 -28.96 5.03
N ASP A 363 14.22 -29.94 4.43
CA ASP A 363 15.51 -30.40 4.92
C ASP A 363 16.54 -29.23 4.90
N PRO A 364 17.16 -28.88 6.06
CA PRO A 364 18.19 -27.84 6.11
C PRO A 364 19.49 -28.23 5.39
N PHE A 365 19.75 -29.53 5.22
CA PHE A 365 20.95 -30.07 4.56
C PHE A 365 20.85 -30.01 3.03
N ASP A 366 19.65 -29.92 2.46
CA ASP A 366 19.44 -29.75 1.01
C ASP A 366 19.96 -28.40 0.48
N ARG A 367 20.05 -27.38 1.36
CA ARG A 367 20.39 -26.01 0.98
C ARG A 367 21.40 -25.39 1.92
N VAL A 368 22.65 -25.83 1.78
CA VAL A 368 23.80 -25.26 2.48
C VAL A 368 24.17 -23.89 1.89
N VAL A 369 24.21 -22.85 2.73
CA VAL A 369 24.47 -21.45 2.34
C VAL A 369 25.81 -20.90 2.85
N GLY A 370 26.49 -21.67 3.71
CA GLY A 370 27.80 -21.40 4.25
C GLY A 370 28.35 -22.62 4.99
N PRO A 371 29.62 -22.60 5.44
CA PRO A 371 30.24 -23.75 6.09
C PRO A 371 29.50 -24.11 7.39
N GLY A 372 28.84 -25.28 7.41
CA GLY A 372 28.00 -25.70 8.54
C GLY A 372 26.73 -24.85 8.73
N ILE A 373 26.23 -24.21 7.66
CA ILE A 373 25.03 -23.34 7.71
C ILE A 373 24.02 -23.81 6.66
N GLY A 374 22.91 -24.37 7.14
CA GLY A 374 21.81 -24.87 6.33
C GLY A 374 20.67 -23.86 6.30
N ARG A 375 20.00 -23.71 5.16
CA ARG A 375 18.82 -22.85 5.03
C ARG A 375 17.57 -23.69 4.79
N ALA A 376 16.64 -23.63 5.73
CA ALA A 376 15.37 -24.31 5.63
C ALA A 376 14.20 -23.33 5.50
N LEU A 377 13.07 -23.87 5.05
CA LEU A 377 11.81 -23.15 4.96
C LEU A 377 10.79 -23.83 5.87
N TYR A 378 10.20 -23.06 6.79
CA TYR A 378 9.08 -23.54 7.59
C TYR A 378 7.89 -23.90 6.70
N GLY A 379 7.32 -25.07 6.97
CA GLY A 379 5.94 -25.38 6.61
C GLY A 379 4.99 -24.85 7.68
N GLY A 380 5.39 -24.95 8.95
CA GLY A 380 4.69 -24.35 10.08
C GLY A 380 5.44 -24.56 11.40
N PHE A 381 5.08 -23.77 12.41
CA PHE A 381 5.66 -23.85 13.74
C PHE A 381 4.65 -23.50 14.84
N LEU A 382 4.90 -24.02 16.03
CA LEU A 382 4.23 -23.72 17.29
C LEU A 382 5.23 -23.03 18.21
N LEU A 383 4.86 -21.87 18.75
CA LEU A 383 5.56 -21.22 19.86
C LEU A 383 4.74 -21.40 21.14
N HIS A 384 5.36 -22.01 22.14
CA HIS A 384 4.73 -22.32 23.42
C HIS A 384 5.46 -21.62 24.57
N ARG A 385 4.70 -21.20 25.58
CA ARG A 385 5.23 -20.71 26.86
C ARG A 385 4.41 -21.30 28.00
N PRO A 386 5.01 -21.59 29.17
CA PRO A 386 6.41 -21.35 29.56
C PRO A 386 7.42 -22.28 28.86
N ALA A 387 8.72 -22.00 28.97
CA ALA A 387 9.78 -22.84 28.39
C ALA A 387 9.95 -24.18 29.11
N ARG A 388 10.57 -25.15 28.43
CA ARG A 388 10.94 -26.49 28.88
C ARG A 388 9.74 -27.35 29.33
N THR A 389 8.62 -27.19 28.65
CA THR A 389 7.38 -27.97 28.84
C THR A 389 6.96 -28.74 27.60
N LEU A 390 7.49 -28.41 26.43
CA LEU A 390 7.17 -29.04 25.15
C LEU A 390 8.23 -30.09 24.80
N PHE A 391 7.81 -31.35 24.61
CA PHE A 391 8.71 -32.47 24.29
C PHE A 391 8.02 -33.43 23.32
N GLY A 392 8.77 -33.98 22.37
CA GLY A 392 8.33 -35.12 21.55
C GLY A 392 7.00 -34.94 20.82
N VAL A 393 6.71 -33.72 20.33
CA VAL A 393 5.41 -33.38 19.72
C VAL A 393 5.06 -34.26 18.52
N TRP A 394 6.06 -34.73 17.78
CA TRP A 394 5.87 -35.48 16.54
C TRP A 394 5.67 -36.97 16.78
N GLU A 395 6.17 -37.48 17.91
CA GLU A 395 6.10 -38.88 18.32
C GLU A 395 4.98 -39.16 19.33
N ASP A 396 4.24 -38.13 19.74
CA ASP A 396 3.21 -38.23 20.78
C ASP A 396 2.02 -39.11 20.35
N PRO A 397 1.74 -40.23 21.05
CA PRO A 397 0.61 -41.11 20.77
C PRO A 397 -0.76 -40.44 20.85
N TYR A 398 -0.90 -39.31 21.57
CA TYR A 398 -2.17 -38.60 21.68
C TYR A 398 -2.53 -37.80 20.42
N PHE A 399 -1.59 -37.60 19.50
CA PHE A 399 -1.81 -36.83 18.26
C PHE A 399 -1.96 -37.70 17.00
N VAL A 400 -1.97 -39.03 17.14
CA VAL A 400 -2.09 -40.00 16.02
C VAL A 400 -3.33 -39.81 15.15
N ASP A 401 -4.39 -39.23 15.71
CA ASP A 401 -5.65 -38.95 15.03
C ASP A 401 -5.61 -37.70 14.13
N ALA A 402 -4.51 -36.95 14.14
CA ALA A 402 -4.26 -35.84 13.24
C ALA A 402 -4.14 -36.35 11.79
N LYS A 403 -4.59 -35.56 10.82
CA LYS A 403 -4.40 -35.87 9.39
C LYS A 403 -3.32 -35.03 8.71
N THR A 404 -2.96 -33.90 9.31
CA THR A 404 -1.96 -32.99 8.75
C THR A 404 -1.00 -32.53 9.84
N LYS A 405 0.20 -32.08 9.43
CA LYS A 405 1.22 -31.56 10.36
C LYS A 405 0.73 -30.32 11.10
N ALA A 406 -0.13 -29.52 10.47
CA ALA A 406 -0.78 -28.38 11.13
C ALA A 406 -1.72 -28.82 12.27
N GLU A 407 -2.43 -29.94 12.10
CA GLU A 407 -3.29 -30.48 13.15
C GLU A 407 -2.48 -30.98 14.35
N VAL A 408 -1.32 -31.62 14.13
CA VAL A 408 -0.40 -32.04 15.20
C VAL A 408 0.05 -30.84 16.02
N LEU A 409 0.56 -29.78 15.37
CA LEU A 409 0.99 -28.56 16.06
C LEU A 409 -0.15 -27.88 16.82
N LEU A 410 -1.37 -27.87 16.27
CA LEU A 410 -2.52 -27.27 16.94
C LEU A 410 -3.01 -28.12 18.13
N LEU A 411 -2.97 -29.45 18.04
CA LEU A 411 -3.28 -30.33 19.16
C LEU A 411 -2.27 -30.16 20.29
N ALA A 412 -0.97 -30.16 19.97
CA ALA A 412 0.09 -29.86 20.93
C ALA A 412 -0.09 -28.48 21.58
N ALA A 413 -0.48 -27.48 20.79
CA ALA A 413 -0.78 -26.15 21.33
C ALA A 413 -1.94 -26.17 22.34
N LEU A 414 -2.98 -26.96 22.09
CA LEU A 414 -4.15 -27.06 22.97
C LEU A 414 -3.84 -27.83 24.26
N ASP A 415 -3.02 -28.87 24.16
CA ASP A 415 -2.67 -29.75 25.27
C ASP A 415 -1.68 -29.08 26.23
N HIS A 416 -0.59 -28.50 25.70
CA HIS A 416 0.45 -27.89 26.52
C HIS A 416 0.10 -26.45 26.98
N SER A 417 -0.80 -25.74 26.28
CA SER A 417 -1.17 -24.36 26.69
C SER A 417 -1.84 -24.35 28.05
N ARG A 418 -1.30 -23.56 28.99
CA ARG A 418 -1.98 -23.23 30.26
C ARG A 418 -3.09 -22.21 30.05
N ASP A 419 -2.87 -21.30 29.11
CA ASP A 419 -3.79 -20.24 28.77
C ASP A 419 -4.97 -20.76 27.96
N ARG A 420 -6.13 -20.14 28.19
CA ARG A 420 -7.37 -20.48 27.51
C ARG A 420 -7.37 -20.13 26.03
N LEU A 421 -6.64 -19.10 25.62
CA LEU A 421 -6.61 -18.63 24.24
C LEU A 421 -5.39 -19.21 23.50
N VAL A 422 -5.64 -19.88 22.39
CA VAL A 422 -4.61 -20.36 21.46
C VAL A 422 -4.75 -19.64 20.14
N VAL A 423 -3.67 -19.01 19.67
CA VAL A 423 -3.65 -18.30 18.39
C VAL A 423 -3.32 -19.29 17.28
N TYR A 424 -4.14 -19.32 16.24
CA TYR A 424 -3.93 -20.17 15.07
C TYR A 424 -3.90 -19.31 13.81
N VAL A 425 -2.72 -19.14 13.24
CA VAL A 425 -2.48 -18.35 12.02
C VAL A 425 -2.31 -19.30 10.85
N ALA A 426 -3.28 -19.33 9.95
CA ALA A 426 -3.25 -20.23 8.80
C ALA A 426 -4.11 -19.69 7.66
N ALA A 427 -3.89 -20.18 6.43
CA ALA A 427 -4.74 -19.85 5.28
C ALA A 427 -6.19 -20.30 5.49
N GLN A 428 -6.39 -21.50 6.07
CA GLN A 428 -7.69 -22.10 6.32
C GLN A 428 -7.98 -22.18 7.82
N PRO A 429 -9.26 -22.06 8.25
CA PRO A 429 -9.64 -22.24 9.65
C PRO A 429 -9.50 -23.71 10.09
N PRO A 430 -9.36 -23.98 11.40
CA PRO A 430 -9.22 -25.34 11.91
C PRO A 430 -10.51 -26.14 11.69
N ARG A 431 -10.34 -27.45 11.49
CA ARG A 431 -11.46 -28.39 11.31
C ARG A 431 -12.39 -28.40 12.52
N ARG A 432 -13.65 -28.77 12.29
CA ARG A 432 -14.69 -28.79 13.34
C ARG A 432 -14.30 -29.68 14.53
N ARG A 433 -13.66 -30.83 14.29
CA ARG A 433 -13.19 -31.75 15.33
C ARG A 433 -12.21 -31.08 16.30
N LEU A 434 -11.24 -30.32 15.79
CA LEU A 434 -10.27 -29.60 16.62
C LEU A 434 -10.92 -28.51 17.47
N ARG A 435 -11.94 -27.83 16.95
CA ARG A 435 -12.75 -26.88 17.73
C ARG A 435 -13.53 -27.56 18.85
N GLN A 436 -14.04 -28.76 18.63
CA GLN A 436 -14.72 -29.55 19.66
C GLN A 436 -13.74 -30.05 20.74
N ILE A 437 -12.54 -30.48 20.33
CA ILE A 437 -11.47 -30.86 21.27
C ILE A 437 -11.09 -29.65 22.13
N ALA A 438 -10.83 -28.50 21.51
CA ALA A 438 -10.54 -27.27 22.23
C ALA A 438 -11.63 -26.94 23.27
N GLN A 439 -12.91 -27.03 22.90
CA GLN A 439 -14.02 -26.81 23.84
C GLN A 439 -14.01 -27.77 25.02
N ARG A 440 -13.70 -29.06 24.80
CA ARG A 440 -13.61 -30.06 25.88
C ARG A 440 -12.45 -29.79 26.84
N LEU A 441 -11.36 -29.22 26.33
CA LEU A 441 -10.20 -28.80 27.11
C LEU A 441 -10.35 -27.41 27.75
N ASP A 442 -11.55 -26.79 27.68
CA ASP A 442 -11.80 -25.38 28.02
C ASP A 442 -10.77 -24.42 27.40
N ARG A 443 -10.44 -24.68 26.14
CA ARG A 443 -9.59 -23.84 25.29
C ARG A 443 -10.41 -23.21 24.18
N LYS A 444 -9.96 -22.06 23.70
CA LYS A 444 -10.56 -21.31 22.59
C LYS A 444 -9.50 -21.00 21.55
N ILE A 445 -9.73 -21.50 20.34
CA ILE A 445 -8.89 -21.22 19.18
C ILE A 445 -9.31 -19.89 18.56
N ILE A 446 -8.36 -18.98 18.40
CA ILE A 446 -8.55 -17.73 17.65
C ILE A 446 -7.83 -17.86 16.31
N HIS A 447 -8.62 -17.98 15.24
CA HIS A 447 -8.08 -18.08 13.88
C HIS A 447 -7.79 -16.71 13.30
N LEU A 448 -6.58 -16.52 12.81
CA LEU A 448 -6.15 -15.35 12.04
C LEU A 448 -5.78 -15.80 10.62
N PRO A 449 -6.46 -15.30 9.57
CA PRO A 449 -6.11 -15.64 8.20
C PRO A 449 -4.72 -15.15 7.84
N LEU A 450 -3.89 -16.00 7.24
CA LEU A 450 -2.51 -15.68 6.86
C LEU A 450 -2.41 -14.42 5.97
N GLY A 451 -3.41 -14.18 5.12
CA GLY A 451 -3.49 -13.01 4.24
C GLY A 451 -3.66 -11.66 4.93
N THR A 452 -3.93 -11.64 6.25
CA THR A 452 -3.95 -10.40 7.03
C THR A 452 -2.56 -9.83 7.30
N LEU A 453 -1.51 -10.60 6.98
CA LEU A 453 -0.13 -10.31 7.34
C LEU A 453 0.66 -9.75 6.16
N PRO A 454 1.61 -8.81 6.38
CA PRO A 454 2.44 -8.27 5.30
C PRO A 454 3.27 -9.37 4.60
N PRO A 455 3.25 -9.46 3.26
CA PRO A 455 3.98 -10.50 2.53
C PRO A 455 5.49 -10.50 2.79
N ALA A 456 6.09 -9.33 3.00
CA ALA A 456 7.52 -9.20 3.32
C ALA A 456 7.87 -9.84 4.67
N THR A 457 7.02 -9.65 5.68
CA THR A 457 7.17 -10.25 7.01
C THR A 457 7.01 -11.76 6.94
N LEU A 458 6.00 -12.26 6.22
CA LEU A 458 5.80 -13.70 6.00
C LEU A 458 7.01 -14.36 5.34
N LYS A 459 7.57 -13.73 4.31
CA LYS A 459 8.76 -14.26 3.61
C LYS A 459 9.97 -14.36 4.54
N LYS A 460 10.17 -13.34 5.39
CA LYS A 460 11.26 -13.32 6.37
C LYS A 460 11.08 -14.40 7.43
N LEU A 461 9.89 -14.50 8.03
CA LEU A 461 9.60 -15.49 9.08
C LEU A 461 9.57 -16.93 8.58
N ARG A 462 9.32 -17.15 7.29
CA ARG A 462 9.26 -18.49 6.71
C ARG A 462 10.65 -19.10 6.50
N THR A 463 11.70 -18.28 6.44
CA THR A 463 13.07 -18.74 6.20
C THR A 463 13.83 -18.74 7.51
N PHE A 464 14.57 -19.79 7.78
CA PHE A 464 15.48 -19.85 8.92
C PHE A 464 16.73 -20.64 8.59
N HIS A 465 17.74 -20.51 9.45
CA HIS A 465 19.02 -21.17 9.30
C HIS A 465 19.32 -22.08 10.49
N VAL A 466 19.86 -23.24 10.14
CA VAL A 466 20.35 -24.23 11.10
C VAL A 466 21.87 -24.19 11.03
N LEU A 467 22.49 -24.10 12.20
CA LEU A 467 23.92 -24.01 12.35
C LEU A 467 24.44 -25.33 12.93
N SER A 468 25.57 -25.79 12.44
CA SER A 468 26.28 -26.95 12.99
C SER A 468 27.24 -26.48 14.08
N GLY A 469 26.74 -26.41 15.32
CA GLY A 469 27.50 -25.94 16.47
C GLY A 469 27.34 -24.45 16.80
N VAL A 470 27.51 -24.11 18.08
CA VAL A 470 27.38 -22.74 18.63
C VAL A 470 28.50 -21.83 18.10
N ASP A 471 29.67 -22.38 17.79
CA ASP A 471 30.82 -21.68 17.21
C ASP A 471 30.48 -21.00 15.87
N ARG A 472 29.57 -21.59 15.09
CA ARG A 472 29.11 -21.05 13.80
C ARG A 472 28.30 -19.77 13.95
N ARG A 473 27.72 -19.47 15.12
CA ARG A 473 26.95 -18.23 15.37
C ARG A 473 27.78 -16.97 15.10
N ALA A 474 29.10 -17.01 15.31
CA ALA A 474 30.00 -15.87 15.04
C ALA A 474 30.25 -15.64 13.53
N VAL A 475 30.16 -16.70 12.73
CA VAL A 475 30.48 -16.68 11.29
C VAL A 475 29.22 -16.52 10.45
N ALA A 476 28.07 -16.99 10.94
CA ALA A 476 26.77 -16.96 10.27
C ALA A 476 26.34 -15.59 9.72
N PRO A 477 26.56 -14.44 10.41
CA PRO A 477 26.20 -13.11 9.88
C PRO A 477 26.91 -12.73 8.57
N ARG A 478 28.00 -13.42 8.20
CA ARG A 478 28.69 -13.19 6.91
C ARG A 478 27.96 -13.82 5.73
N TYR A 479 27.12 -14.83 5.99
CA TYR A 479 26.44 -15.64 4.98
C TYR A 479 24.92 -15.41 4.99
N ILE A 480 24.33 -15.08 6.14
CA ILE A 480 22.90 -14.80 6.35
C ILE A 480 22.63 -13.29 6.24
N ARG A 481 21.51 -12.88 5.62
CA ARG A 481 21.10 -11.48 5.44
C ARG A 481 19.66 -11.19 5.78
#